data_AF-A0A7Y0CK43-F1
#
_entry.id   AF-A0A7Y0CK43-F1
#
_cell.length_a   1.000
_cell.length_b   1.000
_cell.length_c   1.000
_cell.angle_alpha   90.00
_cell.angle_beta   90.00
_cell.angle_gamma   90.00
#
_symmetry.space_group_name_H-M   'P 1'
#
loop_
_entity.id
_entity.type
_entity.pdbx_description
1 polymer ?
#
loop_
_entity_poly.entity_id
_entity_poly.type
_entity_poly.pdbx_seq_one_letter_code
_entity_poly.pdbx_strand_id
1 'polypeptide(L)'
;MKRMQALPLLLALLLASTAGMVSAQTAAETATRAQVKMERDEFLKTHHYDDVSSNWVLNSGSEPPAGMKSRAEIKAERDEFLRNNRYDTRIADWVPLKTQPRDLNAMSREQVRSETQHFMRTHHWDDVSGGWVEQAPAKKKK
;
A
#
# COMPACT_ATOMS: atom_id res chain seq x y z
N MET A 1 -19.35 35.05 36.29
CA MET A 1 -19.86 35.05 34.89
C MET A 1 -18.88 34.30 33.99
N LYS A 2 -19.37 33.76 32.87
CA LYS A 2 -18.68 33.01 31.79
C LYS A 2 -18.60 31.49 31.98
N ARG A 3 -19.75 30.86 31.75
CA ARG A 3 -19.89 29.46 31.34
C ARG A 3 -19.84 29.38 29.81
N MET A 4 -19.18 28.33 29.32
CA MET A 4 -19.51 27.56 28.10
C MET A 4 -19.53 28.28 26.75
N GLN A 5 -18.39 28.32 26.05
CA GLN A 5 -18.34 28.50 24.58
C GLN A 5 -17.22 27.71 23.87
N ALA A 6 -16.67 26.63 24.47
CA ALA A 6 -15.64 25.82 23.79
C ALA A 6 -16.20 24.58 23.06
N LEU A 7 -17.42 24.14 23.41
CA LEU A 7 -18.00 22.92 22.85
C LEU A 7 -18.46 23.02 21.38
N PRO A 8 -19.02 24.13 20.86
CA PRO A 8 -19.51 24.13 19.47
C PRO A 8 -18.37 24.20 18.44
N LEU A 9 -17.17 24.64 18.82
CA LEU A 9 -16.02 24.72 17.92
C LEU A 9 -15.35 23.36 17.68
N LEU A 10 -15.34 22.50 18.71
CA LEU A 10 -14.78 21.14 18.61
C LEU A 10 -15.70 20.18 17.85
N LEU A 11 -17.02 20.42 17.85
CA LEU A 11 -17.96 19.60 17.08
C LEU A 11 -17.93 19.93 15.58
N ALA A 12 -17.64 21.19 15.21
CA ALA A 12 -17.53 21.61 13.81
C ALA A 12 -16.26 21.07 13.11
N LEU A 13 -15.17 20.79 13.85
CA LEU A 13 -13.93 20.27 13.28
C LEU A 13 -13.96 18.74 13.06
N LEU A 14 -14.84 18.02 13.74
CA LEU A 14 -14.96 16.56 13.66
C LEU A 14 -15.84 16.06 12.50
N LEU A 15 -16.59 16.95 11.83
CA LEU A 15 -17.36 16.60 10.63
C LEU A 15 -16.58 16.78 9.31
N ALA A 16 -15.36 17.31 9.35
CA ALA A 16 -14.53 17.52 8.15
C ALA A 16 -13.65 16.32 7.78
N SER A 17 -13.59 15.27 8.61
CA SER A 17 -12.65 14.15 8.49
C SER A 17 -13.22 12.87 7.86
N THR A 18 -14.40 12.90 7.25
CA THR A 18 -14.95 11.77 6.48
C THR A 18 -14.69 11.85 4.97
N ALA A 19 -13.91 12.84 4.51
CA ALA A 19 -13.43 12.92 3.12
C ALA A 19 -12.31 11.90 2.87
N GLY A 20 -12.64 10.61 2.92
CA GLY A 20 -11.73 9.51 2.66
C GLY A 20 -12.41 8.22 2.20
N MET A 21 -13.74 8.24 2.00
CA MET A 21 -14.38 7.20 1.21
C MET A 21 -14.15 7.53 -0.26
N VAL A 22 -13.43 6.64 -0.94
CA VAL A 22 -13.33 6.57 -2.40
C VAL A 22 -14.72 6.83 -2.98
N SER A 23 -14.93 8.03 -3.50
CA SER A 23 -16.14 8.37 -4.23
C SER A 23 -16.00 7.80 -5.65
N ALA A 24 -16.13 6.48 -5.77
CA ALA A 24 -16.36 5.81 -7.05
C ALA A 24 -17.82 5.93 -7.51
N GLN A 25 -18.65 6.65 -6.75
CA GLN A 25 -20.03 6.97 -7.09
C GLN A 25 -20.12 8.48 -7.31
N THR A 26 -19.51 8.97 -8.39
CA THR A 26 -20.08 10.14 -9.05
C THR A 26 -21.56 9.85 -9.26
N ALA A 27 -22.43 10.72 -8.74
CA ALA A 27 -23.86 10.67 -8.99
C ALA A 27 -24.06 10.64 -10.51
N ALA A 28 -24.25 9.43 -11.05
CA ALA A 28 -24.42 9.26 -12.47
C ALA A 28 -25.75 9.90 -12.82
N GLU A 29 -25.71 10.91 -13.69
CA GLU A 29 -26.84 11.15 -14.57
C GLU A 29 -27.23 9.78 -15.14
N THR A 30 -28.44 9.32 -14.85
CA THR A 30 -28.87 7.99 -15.27
C THR A 30 -28.83 7.93 -16.78
N ALA A 31 -27.76 7.34 -17.33
CA ALA A 31 -27.58 7.19 -18.77
C ALA A 31 -28.82 6.49 -19.34
N THR A 32 -29.32 7.00 -20.45
CA THR A 32 -30.49 6.39 -21.08
C THR A 32 -30.17 4.97 -21.51
N ARG A 33 -31.17 4.08 -21.56
CA ARG A 33 -30.95 2.69 -22.02
C ARG A 33 -30.27 2.61 -23.40
N ALA A 34 -30.56 3.58 -24.27
CA ALA A 34 -29.91 3.68 -25.58
C ALA A 34 -28.42 3.99 -25.47
N GLN A 35 -28.05 4.93 -24.57
CA GLN A 35 -26.66 5.28 -24.30
C GLN A 35 -25.89 4.10 -23.69
N VAL A 36 -26.44 3.42 -22.69
CA VAL A 36 -25.79 2.23 -22.10
C VAL A 36 -25.59 1.13 -23.14
N LYS A 37 -26.56 0.93 -24.04
CA LYS A 37 -26.42 -0.05 -25.13
C LYS A 37 -25.27 0.33 -26.08
N MET A 38 -25.18 1.61 -26.45
CA MET A 38 -24.13 2.13 -27.31
C MET A 38 -22.74 1.97 -26.68
N GLU A 39 -22.58 2.39 -25.42
CA GLU A 39 -21.32 2.28 -24.67
C GLU A 39 -20.90 0.82 -24.49
N ARG A 40 -21.85 -0.08 -24.19
CA ARG A 40 -21.60 -1.52 -24.15
C ARG A 40 -21.08 -2.03 -25.50
N ASP A 41 -21.76 -1.70 -26.59
CA ASP A 41 -21.38 -2.18 -27.92
C ASP A 41 -20.01 -1.65 -28.35
N GLU A 42 -19.64 -0.45 -27.89
CA GLU A 42 -18.30 0.11 -28.12
C GLU A 42 -17.23 -0.58 -27.26
N PHE A 43 -17.51 -0.85 -25.98
CA PHE A 43 -16.60 -1.58 -25.10
C PHE A 43 -16.32 -3.00 -25.62
N LEU A 44 -17.34 -3.70 -26.10
CA LEU A 44 -17.22 -5.07 -26.65
C LEU A 44 -16.43 -5.14 -27.96
N LYS A 45 -16.20 -4.01 -28.66
CA LYS A 45 -15.31 -3.99 -29.85
C LYS A 45 -13.84 -4.13 -29.44
N THR A 46 -13.48 -3.61 -28.28
CA THR A 46 -12.08 -3.56 -27.81
C THR A 46 -11.79 -4.55 -26.69
N HIS A 47 -12.82 -5.09 -26.02
CA HIS A 47 -12.66 -6.01 -24.90
C HIS A 47 -13.44 -7.31 -25.11
N HIS A 48 -12.90 -8.40 -24.58
CA HIS A 48 -13.63 -9.66 -24.39
C HIS A 48 -13.51 -10.11 -22.93
N TYR A 49 -14.48 -10.91 -22.49
CA TYR A 49 -14.39 -11.57 -21.19
C TYR A 49 -13.52 -12.82 -21.35
N ASP A 50 -12.45 -12.91 -20.56
CA ASP A 50 -11.62 -14.10 -20.45
C ASP A 50 -12.07 -14.91 -19.24
N ASP A 51 -12.73 -16.04 -19.49
CA ASP A 51 -13.24 -16.93 -18.44
C ASP A 51 -12.12 -17.49 -17.55
N VAL A 52 -10.91 -17.69 -18.10
CA VAL A 52 -9.78 -18.28 -17.36
C VAL A 52 -9.30 -17.36 -16.25
N SER A 53 -9.19 -16.06 -16.55
CA SER A 53 -8.83 -15.04 -15.57
C SER A 53 -10.06 -14.44 -14.86
N SER A 54 -11.26 -14.82 -15.29
CA SER A 54 -12.55 -14.27 -14.85
C SER A 54 -12.57 -12.74 -14.92
N ASN A 55 -12.00 -12.17 -15.98
CA ASN A 55 -11.79 -10.73 -16.12
C ASN A 55 -12.01 -10.23 -17.55
N TRP A 56 -12.31 -8.94 -17.72
CA TRP A 56 -12.33 -8.28 -19.03
C TRP A 56 -10.90 -7.97 -19.47
N VAL A 57 -10.58 -8.35 -20.70
CA VAL A 57 -9.26 -8.17 -21.29
C VAL A 57 -9.38 -7.48 -22.64
N LEU A 58 -8.37 -6.68 -22.96
CA LEU A 58 -8.29 -5.99 -24.23
C LEU A 58 -8.02 -6.99 -25.37
N ASN A 59 -8.72 -6.82 -26.50
CA ASN A 59 -8.54 -7.62 -27.70
C ASN A 59 -7.12 -7.45 -28.25
N SER A 60 -6.57 -8.53 -28.81
CA SER A 60 -5.26 -8.49 -29.45
C SER A 60 -5.24 -7.45 -30.58
N GLY A 61 -4.26 -6.54 -30.55
CA GLY A 61 -4.11 -5.47 -31.55
C GLY A 61 -4.90 -4.19 -31.28
N SER A 62 -5.70 -4.14 -30.20
CA SER A 62 -6.25 -2.86 -29.71
C SER A 62 -5.21 -2.14 -28.87
N GLU A 63 -5.08 -0.83 -29.04
CA GLU A 63 -4.17 -0.02 -28.22
C GLU A 63 -4.80 0.21 -26.83
N PRO A 64 -4.01 0.08 -25.75
CA PRO A 64 -4.48 0.47 -24.43
C PRO A 64 -4.81 1.97 -24.43
N PRO A 65 -5.86 2.40 -23.71
CA PRO A 65 -6.19 3.81 -23.57
C PRO A 65 -4.97 4.66 -23.18
N ALA A 66 -4.85 5.85 -23.79
CA ALA A 66 -3.72 6.74 -23.56
C ALA A 66 -3.52 7.03 -22.06
N GLY A 67 -2.28 6.90 -21.59
CA GLY A 67 -1.92 7.09 -20.18
C GLY A 67 -2.07 5.86 -19.29
N MET A 68 -2.53 4.72 -19.81
CA MET A 68 -2.46 3.46 -19.06
C MET A 68 -1.05 2.87 -19.12
N LYS A 69 -0.53 2.45 -17.95
CA LYS A 69 0.70 1.66 -17.85
C LYS A 69 0.52 0.34 -18.58
N SER A 70 1.56 -0.11 -19.25
CA SER A 70 1.58 -1.45 -19.84
C SER A 70 1.43 -2.52 -18.75
N ARG A 71 0.92 -3.70 -19.12
CA ARG A 71 0.83 -4.84 -18.20
C ARG A 71 2.19 -5.21 -17.60
N ALA A 72 3.26 -5.04 -18.37
CA ALA A 72 4.62 -5.30 -17.90
C ALA A 72 5.04 -4.34 -16.78
N GLU A 73 4.75 -3.05 -16.93
CA GLU A 73 5.02 -2.03 -15.90
C GLU A 73 4.17 -2.27 -14.65
N ILE A 74 2.87 -2.55 -14.79
CA ILE A 74 2.00 -2.87 -13.65
C ILE A 74 2.53 -4.07 -12.88
N LYS A 75 2.99 -5.11 -13.59
CA LYS A 75 3.57 -6.30 -12.96
C LYS A 75 4.86 -5.97 -12.22
N ALA A 76 5.74 -5.16 -12.82
CA ALA A 76 6.99 -4.73 -12.19
C ALA A 76 6.73 -3.93 -10.90
N GLU A 77 5.79 -2.99 -10.93
CA GLU A 77 5.41 -2.19 -9.75
C GLU A 77 4.80 -3.05 -8.64
N ARG A 78 3.94 -4.00 -9.00
CA ARG A 78 3.38 -4.97 -8.04
C ARG A 78 4.48 -5.79 -7.39
N ASP A 79 5.39 -6.35 -8.19
CA ASP A 79 6.45 -7.21 -7.69
C ASP A 79 7.43 -6.41 -6.80
N GLU A 80 7.68 -5.14 -7.12
CA GLU A 80 8.42 -4.23 -6.27
C GLU A 80 7.70 -3.91 -4.96
N PHE A 81 6.40 -3.63 -5.01
CA PHE A 81 5.58 -3.39 -3.82
C PHE A 81 5.58 -4.60 -2.90
N LEU A 82 5.34 -5.80 -3.43
CA LEU A 82 5.32 -7.06 -2.66
C LEU A 82 6.69 -7.42 -2.08
N ARG A 83 7.78 -7.04 -2.75
CA ARG A 83 9.15 -7.21 -2.22
C ARG A 83 9.44 -6.27 -1.05
N ASN A 84 8.81 -5.11 -1.02
CA ASN A 84 9.06 -4.07 -0.02
C ASN A 84 7.99 -4.01 1.08
N ASN A 85 6.89 -4.77 0.99
CA ASN A 85 5.78 -4.75 1.93
C ASN A 85 5.31 -6.16 2.27
N ARG A 86 4.72 -6.34 3.46
CA ARG A 86 4.03 -7.57 3.87
C ARG A 86 2.62 -7.23 4.34
N TYR A 87 1.67 -8.15 4.16
CA TYR A 87 0.33 -7.95 4.68
C TYR A 87 0.27 -8.32 6.18
N ASP A 88 -0.17 -7.40 7.04
CA ASP A 88 -0.42 -7.63 8.46
C ASP A 88 -1.91 -7.86 8.69
N THR A 89 -2.26 -9.12 8.97
CA THR A 89 -3.65 -9.55 9.16
C THR A 89 -4.32 -8.98 10.40
N ARG A 90 -3.56 -8.46 11.38
CA ARG A 90 -4.11 -7.94 12.64
C ARG A 90 -4.74 -6.56 12.47
N ILE A 91 -4.14 -5.76 11.58
CA ILE A 91 -4.62 -4.42 11.22
C ILE A 91 -5.26 -4.40 9.83
N ALA A 92 -5.27 -5.56 9.15
CA ALA A 92 -5.79 -5.74 7.80
C ALA A 92 -5.15 -4.81 6.75
N ASP A 93 -3.84 -4.55 6.88
CA ASP A 93 -3.13 -3.56 6.05
C ASP A 93 -1.74 -4.03 5.59
N TRP A 94 -1.22 -3.44 4.52
CA TRP A 94 0.15 -3.66 4.03
C TRP A 94 1.15 -2.81 4.81
N VAL A 95 2.13 -3.46 5.45
CA VAL A 95 3.18 -2.79 6.21
C VAL A 95 4.55 -2.92 5.52
N PRO A 96 5.36 -1.85 5.46
CA PRO A 96 6.69 -1.90 4.88
C PRO A 96 7.59 -2.94 5.57
N LEU A 97 8.31 -3.73 4.76
CA LEU A 97 9.35 -4.66 5.20
C LEU A 97 10.66 -3.93 5.49
N LYS A 98 11.02 -2.98 4.62
CA LYS A 98 12.18 -2.12 4.79
C LYS A 98 11.70 -0.83 5.41
N THR A 99 11.83 -0.70 6.72
CA THR A 99 11.87 0.64 7.32
C THR A 99 12.98 1.43 6.62
N GLN A 100 12.73 2.71 6.32
CA GLN A 100 13.73 3.61 5.73
C GLN A 100 15.11 3.44 6.39
N PRO A 101 16.22 3.78 5.72
CA PRO A 101 17.49 4.01 6.41
C PRO A 101 17.23 4.86 7.64
N ARG A 102 17.49 4.30 8.83
CA ARG A 102 17.10 4.93 10.10
C ARG A 102 17.78 6.29 10.21
N ASP A 103 16.99 7.34 10.38
CA ASP A 103 17.54 8.66 10.67
C ASP A 103 18.04 8.69 12.13
N LEU A 104 19.32 8.39 12.30
CA LEU A 104 19.99 8.40 13.60
C LEU A 104 19.94 9.77 14.29
N ASN A 105 19.72 10.85 13.53
CA ASN A 105 19.64 12.21 14.07
C ASN A 105 18.29 12.49 14.76
N ALA A 106 17.26 11.69 14.48
CA ALA A 106 15.94 11.82 15.09
C ALA A 106 15.75 10.97 16.35
N MET A 107 16.72 10.12 16.71
CA MET A 107 16.63 9.22 17.87
C MET A 107 17.11 9.88 19.17
N SER A 108 16.40 9.61 20.27
CA SER A 108 16.89 9.98 21.60
C SER A 108 18.10 9.13 21.99
N ARG A 109 18.92 9.65 22.92
CA ARG A 109 20.10 8.91 23.44
C ARG A 109 19.73 7.58 24.08
N GLU A 110 18.53 7.47 24.66
CA GLU A 110 18.01 6.23 25.23
C GLU A 110 17.67 5.22 24.13
N GLN A 111 17.08 5.68 23.03
CA GLN A 111 16.73 4.84 21.88
C GLN A 111 17.99 4.33 21.17
N VAL A 112 19.02 5.18 21.01
CA VAL A 112 20.30 4.75 20.45
C VAL A 112 20.95 3.68 21.33
N ARG A 113 20.88 3.83 22.66
CA ARG A 113 21.41 2.84 23.60
C ARG A 113 20.65 1.52 23.54
N SER A 114 19.32 1.53 23.51
CA SER A 114 18.52 0.31 23.43
C SER A 114 18.72 -0.42 22.10
N GLU A 115 18.84 0.31 20.99
CA GLU A 115 19.15 -0.27 19.69
C GLU A 115 20.55 -0.86 19.63
N THR A 116 21.54 -0.17 20.16
CA THR A 116 22.92 -0.69 20.24
C THR A 116 22.94 -2.00 21.03
N GLN A 117 22.25 -2.05 22.17
CA GLN A 117 22.13 -3.29 22.95
C GLN A 117 21.40 -4.41 22.19
N HIS A 118 20.40 -4.06 21.38
CA HIS A 118 19.69 -5.04 20.57
C HIS A 118 20.58 -5.58 19.45
N PHE A 119 21.30 -4.70 18.74
CA PHE A 119 22.23 -5.06 17.67
C PHE A 119 23.36 -5.96 18.20
N MET A 120 23.98 -5.59 19.33
CA MET A 120 25.03 -6.40 19.97
C MET A 120 24.54 -7.77 20.45
N ARG A 121 23.23 -7.94 20.65
CA ARG A 121 22.63 -9.23 21.02
C ARG A 121 22.38 -10.11 19.81
N THR A 122 22.06 -9.52 18.67
CA THR A 122 21.67 -10.25 17.47
C THR A 122 22.80 -10.40 16.46
N HIS A 123 23.89 -9.66 16.60
CA HIS A 123 25.03 -9.70 15.68
C HIS A 123 26.31 -10.03 16.44
N HIS A 124 27.27 -10.64 15.74
CA HIS A 124 28.63 -10.80 16.22
C HIS A 124 29.61 -10.32 15.14
N TRP A 125 30.78 -9.86 15.57
CA TRP A 125 31.85 -9.51 14.66
C TRP A 125 32.50 -10.79 14.15
N ASP A 126 32.57 -10.93 12.82
CA ASP A 126 33.31 -11.99 12.15
C ASP A 126 34.59 -11.39 11.57
N ASP A 127 35.72 -11.78 12.17
CA ASP A 127 37.06 -11.33 11.77
C ASP A 127 37.45 -11.81 10.36
N VAL A 128 36.82 -12.89 9.85
CA VAL A 128 37.15 -13.45 8.53
C VAL A 128 36.52 -12.62 7.42
N SER A 129 35.26 -12.21 7.60
CA SER A 129 34.57 -11.32 6.65
C SER A 129 34.84 -9.84 6.92
N GLY A 130 35.44 -9.51 8.07
CA GLY A 130 35.70 -8.13 8.49
C GLY A 130 34.41 -7.34 8.69
N GLY A 131 33.38 -7.98 9.24
CA GLY A 131 32.04 -7.40 9.32
C GLY A 131 31.16 -7.97 10.43
N TRP A 132 30.04 -7.31 10.69
CA TRP A 132 29.01 -7.80 11.60
C TRP A 132 28.10 -8.78 10.87
N VAL A 133 27.95 -9.99 11.42
CA VAL A 133 27.06 -11.03 10.89
C VAL A 133 25.99 -11.39 11.92
N GLU A 134 24.79 -11.71 11.43
CA GLU A 134 23.66 -12.08 12.29
C GLU A 134 23.95 -13.40 13.04
N GLN A 135 23.64 -13.45 14.33
CA GLN A 135 23.76 -14.65 15.14
C GLN A 135 22.70 -15.65 14.72
N ALA A 136 23.12 -16.87 14.40
CA ALA A 136 22.20 -17.95 14.06
C ALA A 136 21.27 -18.25 15.26
N PRO A 137 19.97 -18.51 15.03
CA PRO A 137 19.05 -18.83 16.10
C PRO A 137 19.51 -20.08 16.85
N ALA A 138 19.46 -20.04 18.18
CA ALA A 138 19.83 -21.16 19.02
C ALA A 138 19.05 -22.42 18.62
N LYS A 139 19.77 -23.43 18.10
CA LYS A 139 19.18 -24.73 17.78
C LYS A 139 18.63 -25.34 19.07
N LYS A 140 17.31 -25.45 19.19
CA LYS A 140 16.68 -26.19 20.29
C LYS A 140 17.19 -27.63 20.24
N LYS A 141 17.88 -28.08 21.29
CA LYS A 141 18.17 -29.51 21.47
C LYS A 141 16.81 -30.23 21.61
N LYS A 142 16.59 -31.24 20.76
CA LYS A 142 15.47 -32.17 20.88
C LYS A 142 15.60 -33.01 22.14
#